data_AF-A0A661K7S2-F1
#
_entry.id   AF-A0A661K7S2-F1
#
_cell.length_a   1.000
_cell.length_b   1.000
_cell.length_c   1.000
_cell.angle_alpha   90.00
_cell.angle_beta   90.00
_cell.angle_gamma   90.00
#
_symmetry.space_group_name_H-M   'P 1'
#
loop_
_entity.id
_entity.type
_entity.pdbx_description
1 polymer ?
#
loop_
_entity_poly.entity_id
_entity_poly.type
_entity_poly.pdbx_seq_one_letter_code
_entity_poly.pdbx_strand_id
1 'polypeptide(L)' 'MNSTVLIAVGVLLYVILYHTYGRYLRKEVVRESDAEVPSKRLYDGVDFVPANRYVLFGHHFASVA' A
#
# COMPACT_ATOMS: atom_id res chain seq x y z
N MET A 1 -22.23 -15.53 -23.10
CA MET A 1 -21.72 -14.32 -22.42
C MET A 1 -20.23 -14.22 -22.74
N ASN A 2 -19.77 -13.12 -23.34
CA ASN A 2 -18.37 -13.01 -23.79
C ASN A 2 -17.44 -12.88 -22.57
N SER A 3 -16.39 -13.71 -22.50
CA SER A 3 -15.40 -13.72 -21.42
C SER A 3 -14.75 -12.35 -21.19
N THR A 4 -14.60 -11.54 -22.24
CA THR A 4 -14.09 -10.16 -22.14
C THR A 4 -14.96 -9.29 -21.23
N VAL A 5 -16.29 -9.43 -21.29
CA VAL A 5 -17.22 -8.65 -20.46
C VAL A 5 -17.08 -9.04 -19.00
N LEU A 6 -16.92 -10.33 -18.72
CA LEU A 6 -16.75 -10.84 -17.36
C LEU A 6 -15.44 -10.35 -16.74
N ILE A 7 -14.34 -10.36 -17.51
CA ILE A 7 -13.04 -9.80 -17.06
C ILE A 7 -13.18 -8.29 -16.81
N ALA A 8 -13.79 -7.54 -17.71
CA ALA A 8 -13.97 -6.10 -17.57
C ALA A 8 -14.74 -5.74 -16.29
N VAL A 9 -15.83 -6.46 -16.01
CA VAL A 9 -16.61 -6.29 -14.78
C VAL A 9 -15.78 -6.66 -13.54
N GLY A 10 -15.01 -7.75 -13.60
CA GLY A 10 -14.13 -8.15 -12.50
C GLY A 10 -13.07 -7.11 -12.17
N VAL A 11 -12.40 -6.54 -13.17
CA VAL A 11 -11.42 -5.46 -12.98
C VAL A 11 -12.10 -4.22 -12.40
N LEU A 12 -13.27 -3.85 -12.92
CA LEU A 12 -14.02 -2.70 -12.40
C LEU A 12 -14.36 -2.88 -10.91
N LEU A 13 -14.89 -4.06 -10.53
CA LEU A 13 -15.18 -4.38 -9.14
C LEU A 13 -13.91 -4.36 -8.28
N TYR A 14 -12.82 -4.95 -8.76
CA TYR A 14 -11.54 -4.94 -8.04
C TYR A 14 -11.06 -3.52 -7.75
N VAL A 15 -11.09 -2.63 -8.74
CA VAL A 15 -10.68 -1.23 -8.56
C VAL A 15 -11.60 -0.51 -7.55
N ILE A 16 -12.92 -0.71 -7.64
CA ILE A 16 -13.87 -0.13 -6.69
C ILE A 16 -13.59 -0.61 -5.27
N LEU A 17 -13.44 -1.91 -5.07
CA LEU A 17 -13.15 -2.52 -3.76
C LEU A 17 -11.78 -2.07 -3.23
N TYR A 18 -10.75 -2.05 -4.07
CA TYR A 18 -9.42 -1.58 -3.71
C TYR A 18 -9.45 -0.15 -3.16
N HIS A 19 -10.17 0.77 -3.83
CA HIS A 19 -10.28 2.15 -3.37
C HIS A 19 -11.17 2.33 -2.13
N THR A 20 -12.34 1.69 -2.12
CA THR A 20 -13.32 1.85 -1.03
C THR A 20 -12.86 1.15 0.24
N TYR A 21 -12.55 -0.14 0.15
CA TYR A 21 -12.10 -0.94 1.29
C TYR A 21 -10.68 -0.56 1.72
N GLY A 22 -9.79 -0.26 0.76
CA GLY A 22 -8.45 0.26 1.09
C GLY A 22 -8.50 1.57 1.88
N ARG A 23 -9.43 2.48 1.55
CA ARG A 23 -9.65 3.72 2.32
C ARG A 23 -10.22 3.45 3.71
N TYR A 24 -11.09 2.45 3.86
CA TYR A 24 -11.58 2.01 5.16
C TYR A 24 -10.43 1.46 6.03
N LEU A 25 -9.64 0.52 5.50
CA LEU A 25 -8.49 -0.05 6.20
C LEU A 25 -7.48 1.01 6.62
N ARG A 26 -7.17 1.96 5.72
CA ARG A 26 -6.28 3.08 6.00
C ARG A 26 -6.72 3.88 7.22
N LYS A 27 -8.03 4.13 7.35
CA LYS A 27 -8.58 4.95 8.44
C LYS A 27 -8.74 4.18 9.74
N GLU A 28 -9.35 2.99 9.68
CA GLU A 28 -9.76 2.27 10.88
C GLU A 28 -8.68 1.36 11.45
N VAL A 29 -7.95 0.67 10.56
CA VAL A 29 -6.95 -0.34 10.96
C VAL A 29 -5.57 0.29 11.07
N VAL A 30 -5.10 0.92 9.99
CA VAL A 30 -3.76 1.52 9.95
C VAL A 30 -3.73 2.83 10.74
N ARG A 31 -4.85 3.55 10.79
CA ARG A 31 -4.98 4.89 11.41
C ARG A 31 -3.90 5.83 10.89
N GLU A 32 -3.77 5.87 9.56
CA GLU A 32 -2.77 6.70 8.89
C GLU A 32 -2.92 8.17 9.34
N SER A 33 -1.79 8.78 9.65
CA SER A 33 -1.68 10.17 10.06
C SER A 33 -0.83 10.92 9.04
N ASP A 34 -1.13 12.19 8.80
CA ASP A 34 -0.31 13.09 7.99
C ASP A 34 0.99 13.51 8.71
N ALA A 35 1.26 12.97 9.91
CA ALA A 35 2.48 13.21 10.64
C ALA A 35 3.72 12.73 9.86
N GLU A 36 4.79 13.51 9.91
CA GLU A 36 6.03 13.13 9.27
C GLU A 36 6.62 11.85 9.87
N VAL A 37 6.91 10.88 9.01
CA VAL A 37 7.42 9.57 9.41
C VAL A 37 8.76 9.70 10.15
N PRO A 38 9.04 8.84 11.15
CA PRO A 38 10.26 8.92 11.95
C PRO A 38 11.54 8.90 11.13
N SER A 39 11.57 8.16 10.02
CA SER A 39 12.74 8.09 9.13
C SER A 39 13.15 9.44 8.53
N LYS A 40 12.23 10.41 8.47
CA LYS A 40 12.53 11.79 8.06
C LYS A 40 12.69 12.70 9.27
N ARG A 41 11.73 12.67 10.21
CA ARG A 41 11.69 13.59 11.36
C ARG A 41 12.83 13.39 12.36
N LEU A 42 13.31 12.15 12.52
CA LEU A 42 14.39 11.77 13.44
C LEU A 42 15.67 11.37 12.70
N TYR A 43 15.86 11.87 11.47
CA TYR A 43 16.97 11.46 10.62
C TYR A 43 18.33 11.62 11.30
N ASP A 44 19.07 10.51 11.42
CA ASP A 44 20.38 10.45 12.09
C ASP A 44 21.48 9.80 11.22
N GLY A 45 21.11 9.28 10.05
CA GLY A 45 22.03 8.59 9.14
C GLY A 45 22.40 7.16 9.54
N VAL A 46 21.83 6.63 10.63
CA VAL A 46 22.12 5.27 11.14
C VAL A 46 20.83 4.50 11.39
N ASP A 47 20.02 4.90 12.39
CA ASP A 47 18.81 4.18 12.81
C ASP A 47 17.55 4.69 12.08
N PHE A 48 17.52 5.98 11.71
CA PHE A 48 16.39 6.61 11.04
C PHE A 48 16.83 7.16 9.68
N VAL A 49 16.65 6.34 8.63
CA VAL A 49 17.02 6.69 7.26
C VAL A 49 15.84 6.45 6.30
N PRO A 50 15.48 7.40 5.42
CA PRO A 50 14.44 7.20 4.43
C PRO A 50 14.82 6.08 3.46
N ALA A 51 14.10 4.96 3.53
CA ALA A 51 14.29 3.85 2.62
C ALA A 51 13.62 4.11 1.26
N ASN A 52 14.20 3.56 0.19
CA ASN A 52 13.56 3.55 -1.12
C ASN A 52 12.31 2.68 -1.09
N ARG A 53 11.14 3.25 -1.44
CA ARG A 53 9.84 2.57 -1.40
C ARG A 53 9.77 1.29 -2.24
N TYR A 54 10.49 1.22 -3.36
CA TYR A 54 10.47 0.05 -4.25
C TYR A 54 11.29 -1.10 -3.66
N VAL A 55 12.42 -0.78 -3.02
CA VAL A 55 13.26 -1.76 -2.33
C VAL A 55 12.55 -2.32 -1.10
N LEU A 56 11.88 -1.44 -0.33
CA LEU A 56 11.08 -1.83 0.83
C LEU A 56 9.94 -2.77 0.42
N PHE A 57 9.22 -2.42 -0.66
CA PHE A 57 8.18 -3.26 -1.23
C PHE A 57 8.75 -4.64 -1.60
N GLY A 58 9.86 -4.70 -2.32
CA GLY A 58 10.54 -5.96 -2.66
C GLY A 58 10.85 -6.83 -1.44
N HIS A 59 11.36 -6.25 -0.35
CA HIS A 59 11.66 -6.98 0.89
C HIS A 59 10.42 -7.60 1.53
N HIS A 60 9.28 -6.92 1.51
CA HIS A 60 8.03 -7.45 2.05
C HIS A 60 7.53 -8.69 1.29
N PHE A 61 7.74 -8.76 -0.04
CA PHE A 61 7.38 -9.96 -0.80
C PHE A 61 8.42 -11.05 -0.72
N ALA A 62 9.71 -10.69 -0.69
CA ALA A 62 10.79 -11.65 -0.51
C ALA A 62 10.72 -12.39 0.84
N SER A 63 10.10 -11.78 1.85
CA SER A 63 9.88 -12.42 3.16
C SER A 63 8.63 -13.32 3.23
N VAL A 64 7.78 -13.32 2.20
CA VAL A 64 6.59 -14.18 2.08
C VAL A 64 6.85 -15.41 1.19
N ALA A 65 7.86 -15.35 0.32
CA ALA A 65 8.29 -16.46 -0.55
C ALA A 65 9.23 -17.43 0.18
#